data_AF-A0A2K1IV88-F1
#
_entry.id   AF-A0A2K1IV88-F1
#
_cell.length_a   1.000
_cell.length_b   1.000
_cell.length_c   1.000
_cell.angle_alpha   90.00
_cell.angle_beta   90.00
_cell.angle_gamma   90.00
#
_symmetry.space_group_name_H-M   'P 1'
#
loop_
_entity.id
_entity.type
_entity.pdbx_description
1 polymer ?
#
loop_
_entity_poly.entity_id
_entity_poly.type
_entity_poly.pdbx_seq_one_letter_code
_entity_poly.pdbx_strand_id
1 'polypeptide(L)'
;MPFVKDQKYTLPKTCRLHPDNDVYHEQEENMIELRPMQWQCGYCKKIFRNQGFLDLHFDNRHSEKLEPSSNSCLADACGALHCDYYNSLSSKPQIQATCKLAVVEKNRHSCEVLANTCFPADHSPAAQRLNHFFKRQFCDAHTCKKKLKIFPSGSGINRNKSLIYALTLFTVIVLAIFYAILYLIKRDTNLLRKGLRRASFRPPCKVQKE
;
A
#
# COMPACT_ATOMS: atom_id res chain seq x y z
N MET A 1 10.23 2.87 -10.66
CA MET A 1 10.77 2.56 -9.31
C MET A 1 10.96 3.84 -8.50
N PRO A 2 10.16 4.10 -7.44
CA PRO A 2 10.21 5.35 -6.67
C PRO A 2 11.60 5.69 -6.10
N PHE A 3 12.26 4.69 -5.49
CA PHE A 3 13.57 4.90 -4.85
C PHE A 3 14.70 5.27 -5.83
N VAL A 4 14.62 4.78 -7.08
CA VAL A 4 15.57 5.16 -8.15
C VAL A 4 15.34 6.61 -8.60
N LYS A 5 14.07 7.02 -8.69
CA LYS A 5 13.68 8.41 -9.02
C LYS A 5 14.11 9.39 -7.92
N ASP A 6 13.96 9.01 -6.65
CA ASP A 6 14.37 9.84 -5.50
C ASP A 6 15.87 10.14 -5.48
N GLN A 7 16.70 9.17 -5.89
CA GLN A 7 18.15 9.36 -6.01
C GLN A 7 18.57 10.02 -7.34
N LYS A 8 17.61 10.42 -8.20
CA LYS A 8 17.84 10.94 -9.56
C LYS A 8 18.82 10.09 -10.37
N TYR A 9 18.75 8.77 -10.18
CA TYR A 9 19.66 7.84 -10.82
C TYR A 9 19.05 7.31 -12.11
N THR A 10 19.84 7.34 -13.19
CA THR A 10 19.45 6.76 -14.48
C THR A 10 20.01 5.36 -14.57
N LEU A 11 19.16 4.37 -14.85
CA LEU A 11 19.59 2.99 -15.04
C LEU A 11 20.47 2.91 -16.30
N PRO A 12 21.54 2.10 -16.30
CA PRO A 12 22.33 1.87 -17.49
C PRO A 12 21.49 1.07 -18.51
N LYS A 13 21.69 1.32 -19.82
CA LYS A 13 20.98 0.57 -20.89
C LYS A 13 21.26 -0.94 -20.86
N THR A 14 22.34 -1.37 -20.22
CA THR A 14 22.66 -2.79 -20.03
C THR A 14 21.84 -3.46 -18.93
N CYS A 15 21.14 -2.67 -18.09
CA CYS A 15 20.28 -3.18 -17.03
C CYS A 15 19.02 -3.83 -17.60
N ARG A 16 18.73 -5.08 -17.21
CA ARG A 16 17.48 -5.76 -17.60
C ARG A 16 16.21 -5.08 -17.10
N LEU A 17 16.30 -4.30 -16.01
CA LEU A 17 15.17 -3.54 -15.44
C LEU A 17 15.02 -2.14 -16.06
N HIS A 18 15.82 -1.81 -17.08
CA HIS A 18 15.66 -0.56 -17.81
C HIS A 18 14.31 -0.57 -18.56
N PRO A 19 13.49 0.48 -18.47
CA PRO A 19 12.18 0.53 -19.16
C PRO A 19 12.27 0.21 -20.65
N ASP A 20 13.25 0.81 -21.35
CA ASP A 20 13.48 0.57 -22.79
C ASP A 20 13.83 -0.90 -23.15
N ASN A 21 14.20 -1.74 -22.17
CA ASN A 21 14.54 -3.14 -22.41
C ASN A 21 13.36 -4.09 -22.19
N ASP A 22 12.23 -3.59 -21.66
CA ASP A 22 11.04 -4.38 -21.40
C ASP A 22 10.18 -4.50 -22.66
N VAL A 23 10.09 -5.73 -23.17
CA VAL A 23 9.36 -6.10 -24.40
C VAL A 23 7.89 -5.69 -24.36
N TYR A 24 7.28 -5.75 -23.18
CA TYR A 24 5.86 -5.47 -23.00
C TYR A 24 5.58 -4.03 -22.58
N HIS A 25 6.61 -3.18 -22.46
CA HIS A 25 6.49 -1.84 -21.90
C HIS A 25 5.42 -0.99 -22.61
N GLU A 26 5.42 -0.94 -23.96
CA GLU A 26 4.43 -0.17 -24.72
C GLU A 26 3.01 -0.71 -24.52
N GLN A 27 2.84 -2.04 -24.48
CA GLN A 27 1.53 -2.67 -24.28
C GLN A 27 0.98 -2.41 -22.87
N GLU A 28 1.82 -2.51 -21.85
CA GLU A 28 1.47 -2.20 -20.45
C GLU A 28 1.09 -0.73 -20.26
N GLU A 29 1.79 0.22 -20.90
CA GLU A 29 1.43 1.64 -20.87
C GLU A 29 0.09 1.93 -21.57
N ASN A 30 -0.31 1.06 -22.51
CA ASN A 30 -1.58 1.14 -23.22
C ASN A 30 -2.67 0.26 -22.58
N MET A 31 -2.45 -0.26 -21.38
CA MET A 31 -3.45 -0.94 -20.58
C MET A 31 -4.16 0.07 -19.66
N ILE A 32 -5.42 0.38 -19.96
CA ILE A 32 -6.18 1.41 -19.21
C ILE A 32 -7.25 0.73 -18.35
N GLU A 33 -7.09 0.77 -17.02
CA GLU A 33 -8.16 0.38 -16.09
C GLU A 33 -9.14 1.55 -15.92
N LEU A 34 -10.34 1.45 -16.50
CA LEU A 34 -11.37 2.48 -16.36
C LEU A 34 -12.06 2.38 -15.00
N ARG A 35 -12.43 1.16 -14.62
CA ARG A 35 -13.11 0.77 -13.38
C ARG A 35 -12.73 -0.67 -13.04
N PRO A 36 -12.95 -1.13 -11.79
CA PRO A 36 -12.79 -2.53 -11.45
C PRO A 36 -13.56 -3.43 -12.44
N MET A 37 -12.90 -4.45 -12.99
CA MET A 37 -13.44 -5.35 -14.03
C MET A 37 -13.77 -4.67 -15.38
N GLN A 38 -13.22 -3.49 -15.65
CA GLN A 38 -13.39 -2.78 -16.91
C GLN A 38 -12.05 -2.26 -17.42
N TRP A 39 -11.48 -2.99 -18.36
CA TRP A 39 -10.17 -2.72 -18.95
C TRP A 39 -10.31 -2.24 -20.39
N GLN A 40 -9.54 -1.24 -20.80
CA GLN A 40 -9.61 -0.67 -22.13
C GLN A 40 -8.24 -0.74 -22.84
N CYS A 41 -8.27 -1.15 -24.09
CA CYS A 41 -7.12 -1.11 -24.99
C CYS A 41 -6.80 0.35 -25.38
N GLY A 42 -5.59 0.81 -25.09
CA GLY A 42 -5.11 2.15 -25.42
C GLY A 42 -5.09 2.45 -26.92
N TYR A 43 -4.82 1.43 -27.74
CA TYR A 43 -4.70 1.56 -29.19
C TYR A 43 -6.04 1.70 -29.92
N CYS A 44 -6.97 0.76 -29.69
CA CYS A 44 -8.24 0.68 -30.43
C CYS A 44 -9.49 1.02 -29.59
N LYS A 45 -9.30 1.35 -28.31
CA LYS A 45 -10.36 1.75 -27.37
C LYS A 45 -11.42 0.68 -27.05
N LYS A 46 -11.21 -0.58 -27.49
CA LYS A 46 -12.05 -1.73 -27.09
C LYS A 46 -11.98 -1.98 -25.59
N ILE A 47 -13.11 -2.38 -25.03
CA ILE A 47 -13.28 -2.61 -23.59
C ILE A 47 -13.47 -4.10 -23.31
N PHE A 48 -12.84 -4.58 -22.25
CA PHE A 48 -12.78 -5.96 -21.82
C PHE A 48 -13.19 -6.07 -20.34
N ARG A 49 -13.69 -7.25 -19.96
CA ARG A 49 -14.22 -7.52 -18.61
C ARG A 49 -13.14 -7.83 -17.57
N ASN A 50 -11.94 -8.17 -18.02
CA ASN A 50 -10.79 -8.41 -17.15
C ASN A 50 -9.50 -8.12 -17.93
N GLN A 51 -8.39 -8.04 -17.20
CA GLN A 51 -7.07 -7.78 -17.75
C GLN A 51 -6.64 -8.90 -18.71
N GLY A 52 -6.82 -10.17 -18.34
CA GLY A 52 -6.40 -11.30 -19.19
C GLY A 52 -7.04 -11.34 -20.59
N PHE A 53 -8.28 -10.88 -20.75
CA PHE A 53 -8.89 -10.73 -22.08
C PHE A 53 -8.30 -9.59 -22.88
N LEU A 54 -7.81 -8.54 -22.22
CA LEU A 54 -7.09 -7.45 -22.86
C LEU A 54 -5.68 -7.91 -23.28
N ASP A 55 -4.98 -8.65 -22.43
CA ASP A 55 -3.67 -9.24 -22.74
C ASP A 55 -3.78 -10.16 -23.98
N LEU A 56 -4.75 -11.07 -23.98
CA LEU A 56 -5.04 -11.93 -25.13
C LEU A 56 -5.40 -11.12 -26.39
N HIS A 57 -6.08 -9.98 -26.23
CA HIS A 57 -6.36 -9.08 -27.35
C HIS A 57 -5.08 -8.43 -27.89
N PHE A 58 -4.14 -8.04 -27.02
CA PHE A 58 -2.83 -7.53 -27.44
C PHE A 58 -2.06 -8.57 -28.25
N ASP A 59 -1.97 -9.81 -27.77
CA ASP A 59 -1.29 -10.90 -28.48
C ASP A 59 -1.86 -11.15 -29.88
N ASN A 60 -3.19 -11.06 -30.03
CA ASN A 60 -3.86 -11.39 -31.29
C ASN A 60 -3.97 -10.22 -32.28
N ARG A 61 -3.99 -8.97 -31.78
CA ARG A 61 -4.37 -7.79 -32.59
C ARG A 61 -3.36 -6.66 -32.57
N HIS A 62 -2.43 -6.66 -31.61
CA HIS A 62 -1.41 -5.64 -31.42
C HIS A 62 -0.05 -6.27 -31.14
N SER A 63 0.24 -7.45 -31.71
CA SER A 63 1.55 -8.10 -31.58
C SER A 63 2.64 -7.32 -32.31
N GLU A 64 2.26 -6.49 -33.29
CA GLU A 64 3.15 -5.54 -33.95
C GLU A 64 3.64 -4.41 -33.03
N LYS A 65 3.05 -4.25 -31.84
CA LYS A 65 3.43 -3.27 -30.81
C LYS A 65 4.47 -3.79 -29.83
N LEU A 66 5.04 -4.95 -30.11
CA LEU A 66 6.19 -5.48 -29.38
C LEU A 66 7.46 -5.01 -30.07
N GLU A 67 8.36 -4.39 -29.32
CA GLU A 67 9.65 -3.94 -29.82
C GLU A 67 10.59 -5.13 -30.04
N PRO A 68 10.90 -5.54 -31.29
CA PRO A 68 11.72 -6.74 -31.55
C PRO A 68 13.18 -6.59 -31.12
N SER A 69 13.61 -5.34 -30.91
CA SER A 69 14.98 -5.00 -30.51
C SER A 69 15.21 -5.15 -29.00
N SER A 70 14.13 -5.20 -28.22
CA SER A 70 14.17 -5.45 -26.78
C SER A 70 14.21 -6.97 -26.55
N ASN A 71 15.26 -7.46 -25.90
CA ASN A 71 15.52 -8.90 -25.76
C ASN A 71 15.25 -9.41 -24.33
N SER A 72 14.63 -8.61 -23.46
CA SER A 72 14.51 -8.95 -22.03
C SER A 72 13.05 -8.90 -21.59
N CYS A 73 12.44 -10.07 -21.37
CA CYS A 73 11.17 -10.14 -20.67
C CYS A 73 11.43 -9.95 -19.16
N LEU A 74 10.71 -9.03 -18.50
CA LEU A 74 10.84 -8.84 -17.05
C LEU A 74 10.48 -10.10 -16.25
N ALA A 75 9.65 -10.99 -16.81
CA ALA A 75 9.34 -12.28 -16.21
C ALA A 75 10.58 -13.17 -16.03
N ASP A 76 11.63 -13.00 -16.85
CA ASP A 76 12.88 -13.75 -16.69
C ASP A 76 13.64 -13.33 -15.42
N ALA A 77 13.37 -12.13 -14.89
CA ALA A 77 13.90 -11.66 -13.62
C ALA A 77 13.04 -12.09 -12.41
N CYS A 78 11.90 -12.77 -12.62
CA CYS A 78 10.97 -13.06 -11.53
C CYS A 78 11.56 -13.94 -10.43
N GLY A 79 12.43 -14.89 -10.79
CA GLY A 79 13.16 -15.71 -9.82
C GLY A 79 14.04 -14.86 -8.89
N ALA A 80 14.61 -13.77 -9.39
CA ALA A 80 15.46 -12.83 -8.63
C ALA A 80 14.66 -11.77 -7.86
N LEU A 81 13.39 -11.53 -8.24
CA LEU A 81 12.56 -10.45 -7.69
C LEU A 81 11.43 -10.95 -6.77
N HIS A 82 11.39 -12.25 -6.44
CA HIS A 82 10.34 -12.87 -5.61
C HIS A 82 8.92 -12.68 -6.17
N CYS A 83 8.71 -12.76 -7.49
CA CYS A 83 7.36 -12.64 -8.07
C CYS A 83 6.37 -13.68 -7.50
N ASP A 84 6.84 -14.91 -7.25
CA ASP A 84 6.01 -15.98 -6.66
C ASP A 84 5.45 -15.57 -5.31
N TYR A 85 6.24 -14.86 -4.49
CA TYR A 85 5.78 -14.33 -3.22
C TYR A 85 4.67 -13.30 -3.43
N TYR A 86 4.85 -12.34 -4.35
CA TYR A 86 3.82 -11.34 -4.66
C TYR A 86 2.53 -11.99 -5.20
N ASN A 87 2.65 -12.96 -6.11
CA ASN A 87 1.51 -13.69 -6.65
C ASN A 87 0.79 -14.51 -5.56
N SER A 88 1.53 -15.05 -4.59
CA SER A 88 0.99 -15.76 -3.44
C SER A 88 0.26 -14.86 -2.43
N LEU A 89 0.48 -13.53 -2.43
CA LEU A 89 -0.28 -12.60 -1.59
C LEU A 89 -1.70 -12.38 -2.13
N SER A 90 -1.87 -12.48 -3.44
CA SER A 90 -3.15 -12.29 -4.14
C SER A 90 -4.00 -13.55 -4.23
N SER A 91 -3.42 -14.72 -3.92
CA SER A 91 -4.06 -16.03 -3.98
C SER A 91 -4.08 -16.69 -2.59
N LYS A 92 -5.02 -17.63 -2.35
CA LYS A 92 -5.10 -18.37 -1.07
C LYS A 92 -3.74 -18.96 -0.71
N PRO A 93 -3.37 -19.05 0.59
CA PRO A 93 -2.03 -19.44 1.02
C PRO A 93 -1.66 -20.79 0.38
N GLN A 94 -0.79 -20.74 -0.62
CA GLN A 94 -0.20 -21.95 -1.15
C GLN A 94 0.67 -22.55 -0.05
N ILE A 95 0.48 -23.85 0.15
CA ILE A 95 1.32 -24.72 0.99
C ILE A 95 2.77 -24.36 0.68
N GLN A 96 3.53 -23.92 1.71
CA GLN A 96 4.93 -23.56 1.56
C GLN A 96 5.65 -24.68 0.82
N ALA A 97 6.03 -24.42 -0.43
CA ALA A 97 6.79 -25.36 -1.23
C ALA A 97 8.08 -25.71 -0.46
N THR A 98 8.41 -27.00 -0.41
CA THR A 98 9.64 -27.48 0.24
C THR A 98 10.84 -26.69 -0.29
N CYS A 99 11.55 -25.99 0.60
CA CYS A 99 12.65 -25.13 0.19
C CYS A 99 13.80 -25.95 -0.39
N LYS A 100 14.13 -25.73 -1.68
CA LYS A 100 15.28 -26.34 -2.34
C LYS A 100 16.46 -25.36 -2.32
N LEU A 101 17.54 -25.74 -1.62
CA LEU A 101 18.73 -24.89 -1.47
C LEU A 101 19.32 -24.45 -2.81
N ALA A 102 19.38 -25.36 -3.80
CA ALA A 102 19.92 -25.04 -5.12
C ALA A 102 19.13 -23.95 -5.87
N VAL A 103 17.80 -23.91 -5.71
CA VAL A 103 16.95 -22.90 -6.36
C VAL A 103 17.15 -21.55 -5.68
N VAL A 104 17.20 -21.54 -4.34
CA VAL A 104 17.46 -20.33 -3.55
C VAL A 104 18.81 -19.74 -3.91
N GLU A 105 19.86 -20.56 -4.00
CA GLU A 105 21.20 -20.10 -4.36
C GLU A 105 21.25 -19.53 -5.78
N LYS A 106 20.64 -20.21 -6.75
CA LYS A 106 20.53 -19.73 -8.14
C LYS A 106 19.83 -18.39 -8.23
N ASN A 107 18.71 -18.24 -7.54
CA ASN A 107 17.91 -17.02 -7.55
C ASN A 107 18.64 -15.87 -6.84
N ARG A 108 19.31 -16.16 -5.72
CA ARG A 108 20.17 -15.20 -5.01
C ARG A 108 21.28 -14.68 -5.91
N HIS A 109 22.01 -15.58 -6.57
CA HIS A 109 23.07 -15.21 -7.49
C HIS A 109 22.54 -14.37 -8.66
N SER A 110 21.42 -14.78 -9.26
CA SER A 110 20.75 -14.01 -10.32
C SER A 110 20.36 -12.60 -9.85
N CYS A 111 19.87 -12.46 -8.61
CA CYS A 111 19.56 -11.16 -8.00
C CYS A 111 20.80 -10.28 -7.81
N GLU A 112 21.91 -10.85 -7.35
CA GLU A 112 23.16 -10.11 -7.16
C GLU A 112 23.74 -9.63 -8.49
N VAL A 113 23.71 -10.47 -9.53
CA VAL A 113 24.10 -10.09 -10.89
C VAL A 113 23.21 -8.94 -11.38
N LEU A 114 21.89 -9.04 -11.21
CA LEU A 114 20.95 -7.98 -11.57
C LEU A 114 21.26 -6.66 -10.86
N ALA A 115 21.53 -6.72 -9.55
CA ALA A 115 21.89 -5.57 -8.74
C ALA A 115 23.18 -4.90 -9.24
N ASN A 116 24.21 -5.70 -9.58
CA ASN A 116 25.49 -5.19 -10.06
C ASN A 116 25.40 -4.59 -11.45
N THR A 117 24.62 -5.20 -12.36
CA THR A 117 24.42 -4.68 -13.71
C THR A 117 23.60 -3.39 -13.71
N CYS A 118 22.58 -3.30 -12.86
CA CYS A 118 21.69 -2.13 -12.80
C CYS A 118 22.24 -0.99 -11.95
N PHE A 119 22.99 -1.31 -10.90
CA PHE A 119 23.56 -0.36 -9.95
C PHE A 119 25.05 -0.67 -9.76
N PRO A 120 25.93 -0.39 -10.74
CA PRO A 120 27.35 -0.62 -10.61
C PRO A 120 27.95 0.26 -9.50
N ALA A 121 28.45 -0.38 -8.45
CA ALA A 121 28.85 0.29 -7.20
C ALA A 121 30.10 1.18 -7.34
N ASP A 122 30.86 0.99 -8.40
CA ASP A 122 32.07 1.74 -8.77
C ASP A 122 31.76 3.03 -9.56
N HIS A 123 30.59 3.14 -10.18
CA HIS A 123 30.27 4.27 -11.07
C HIS A 123 29.85 5.54 -10.33
N SER A 124 29.16 5.45 -9.18
CA SER A 124 28.80 6.63 -8.39
C SER A 124 28.40 6.29 -6.94
N PRO A 125 28.48 7.25 -6.00
CA PRO A 125 27.97 7.06 -4.64
C PRO A 125 26.47 6.74 -4.58
N ALA A 126 25.67 7.28 -5.52
CA ALA A 126 24.26 6.96 -5.64
C ALA A 126 24.05 5.51 -6.08
N ALA A 127 24.78 5.06 -7.10
CA ALA A 127 24.75 3.67 -7.56
C ALA A 127 25.21 2.70 -6.48
N GLN A 128 26.25 3.04 -5.71
CA GLN A 128 26.71 2.24 -4.57
C GLN A 128 25.62 2.08 -3.49
N ARG A 129 24.96 3.18 -3.10
CA ARG A 129 23.86 3.16 -2.13
C ARG A 129 22.67 2.33 -2.65
N LEU A 130 22.32 2.51 -3.92
CA LEU A 130 21.25 1.75 -4.57
C LEU A 130 21.57 0.27 -4.67
N ASN A 131 22.81 -0.10 -5.02
CA ASN A 131 23.27 -1.48 -5.07
C ASN A 131 23.14 -2.16 -3.70
N HIS A 132 23.66 -1.51 -2.65
CA HIS A 132 23.59 -2.04 -1.30
C HIS A 132 22.13 -2.17 -0.84
N PHE A 133 21.32 -1.13 -1.05
CA PHE A 133 19.90 -1.16 -0.72
C PHE A 133 19.16 -2.30 -1.45
N PHE A 134 19.37 -2.44 -2.76
CA PHE A 134 18.75 -3.47 -3.57
C PHE A 134 19.13 -4.88 -3.09
N LYS A 135 20.43 -5.13 -2.85
CA LYS A 135 20.89 -6.43 -2.33
C LYS A 135 20.29 -6.76 -0.97
N ARG A 136 20.27 -5.80 -0.03
CA ARG A 136 19.69 -5.99 1.30
C ARG A 136 18.20 -6.29 1.26
N GLN A 137 17.46 -5.64 0.37
CA GLN A 137 16.01 -5.74 0.33
C GLN A 137 15.52 -6.95 -0.48
N PHE A 138 16.18 -7.26 -1.59
CA PHE A 138 15.74 -8.30 -2.52
C PHE A 138 16.60 -9.56 -2.45
N CYS A 139 17.93 -9.42 -2.47
CA CYS A 139 18.82 -10.58 -2.60
C CYS A 139 18.99 -11.35 -1.28
N ASP A 140 19.18 -10.66 -0.15
CA ASP A 140 19.28 -11.27 1.19
C ASP A 140 18.02 -12.05 1.59
N ALA A 141 16.86 -11.72 0.99
CA ALA A 141 15.60 -12.40 1.20
C ALA A 141 15.55 -13.81 0.56
N HIS A 142 16.49 -14.15 -0.32
CA HIS A 142 16.64 -15.52 -0.84
C HIS A 142 17.28 -16.41 0.23
N THR A 143 16.45 -16.97 1.11
CA THR A 143 16.89 -17.88 2.17
C THR A 143 15.85 -18.95 2.46
N CYS A 144 16.29 -20.16 2.83
CA CYS A 144 15.40 -21.19 3.37
C CYS A 144 15.03 -20.96 4.84
N LYS A 145 15.59 -19.93 5.50
CA LYS A 145 15.30 -19.63 6.90
C LYS A 145 13.87 -19.07 7.02
N LYS A 146 12.97 -19.85 7.64
CA LYS A 146 11.54 -19.54 7.83
C LYS A 146 11.19 -18.21 8.54
N LYS A 147 12.18 -17.48 9.10
CA LYS A 147 11.95 -16.29 9.94
C LYS A 147 12.19 -14.94 9.23
N LEU A 148 12.66 -14.91 7.98
CA LEU A 148 12.89 -13.65 7.29
C LEU A 148 11.62 -13.18 6.57
N LYS A 149 11.15 -11.96 6.88
CA LYS A 149 10.07 -11.32 6.12
C LYS A 149 10.66 -10.81 4.80
N ILE A 150 10.16 -11.33 3.68
CA ILE A 150 10.47 -10.83 2.34
C ILE A 150 9.75 -9.48 2.22
N PHE A 151 10.51 -8.40 2.07
CA PHE A 151 10.05 -7.02 2.18
C PHE A 151 9.41 -6.71 3.55
N PRO A 152 10.18 -6.28 4.57
CA PRO A 152 9.55 -5.64 5.72
C PRO A 152 8.69 -4.51 5.14
N SER A 153 7.37 -4.57 5.31
CA SER A 153 6.49 -3.50 4.85
C SER A 153 7.11 -2.20 5.32
N GLY A 154 7.67 -1.43 4.39
CA GLY A 154 7.92 -0.02 4.63
C GLY A 154 6.58 0.46 5.13
N SER A 155 6.53 0.91 6.38
CA SER A 155 5.32 1.42 6.99
C SER A 155 4.74 2.41 5.99
N GLY A 156 3.74 1.97 5.20
CA GLY A 156 2.90 2.86 4.45
C GLY A 156 2.42 3.81 5.51
N ILE A 157 2.86 5.06 5.44
CA ILE A 157 2.58 6.07 6.46
C ILE A 157 1.07 6.02 6.58
N ASN A 158 0.59 5.40 7.66
CA ASN A 158 -0.80 5.15 7.93
C ASN A 158 -1.39 6.52 8.31
N ARG A 159 -1.51 7.44 7.34
CA ARG A 159 -2.11 8.76 7.52
C ARG A 159 -3.51 8.62 8.13
N ASN A 160 -4.14 7.46 7.92
CA ASN A 160 -5.44 7.12 8.48
C ASN A 160 -5.41 6.84 9.99
N LYS A 161 -4.32 6.33 10.57
CA LYS A 161 -4.29 6.06 12.02
C LYS A 161 -4.37 7.35 12.83
N SER A 162 -3.65 8.39 12.42
CA SER A 162 -3.72 9.71 13.08
C SER A 162 -5.12 10.33 12.95
N LEU A 163 -5.74 10.23 11.77
CA LEU A 163 -7.12 10.69 11.56
C LEU A 163 -8.14 9.89 12.38
N ILE A 164 -7.97 8.57 12.47
CA ILE A 164 -8.82 7.70 13.31
C ILE A 164 -8.68 8.09 14.78
N TYR A 165 -7.46 8.29 15.29
CA TYR A 165 -7.26 8.73 16.68
C TYR A 165 -7.88 10.10 16.95
N ALA A 166 -7.75 11.06 16.02
CA ALA A 166 -8.37 12.38 16.14
C ALA A 166 -9.91 12.30 16.18
N LEU A 167 -10.51 11.48 15.30
CA LEU A 167 -11.95 11.26 15.28
C LEU A 167 -12.44 10.58 16.58
N THR A 168 -11.69 9.60 17.10
CA THR A 168 -12.04 8.96 18.38
C THR A 168 -11.93 9.89 19.57
N LEU A 169 -10.96 10.80 19.57
CA LEU A 169 -10.82 11.78 20.65
C LEU A 169 -11.97 12.80 20.60
N PHE A 170 -12.34 13.25 19.39
CA PHE A 170 -13.43 14.18 19.19
C PHE A 170 -14.77 13.59 19.67
N THR A 171 -15.07 12.33 19.35
CA THR A 171 -16.32 11.68 19.80
C THR A 171 -16.40 11.56 21.33
N VAL A 172 -15.28 11.25 22.00
CA VAL A 172 -15.23 11.19 23.47
C VAL A 172 -15.50 12.57 24.10
N ILE A 173 -14.94 13.64 23.53
CA ILE A 173 -15.16 15.01 24.02
C ILE A 173 -16.64 15.41 23.85
N VAL A 174 -17.24 15.12 22.70
CA VAL A 174 -18.66 15.42 22.45
C VAL A 174 -19.57 14.66 23.43
N LEU A 175 -19.27 13.39 23.70
CA LEU A 175 -20.01 12.60 24.70
C LEU A 175 -19.86 13.20 26.10
N ALA A 176 -18.65 13.59 26.51
CA ALA A 176 -18.41 14.20 27.81
C ALA A 176 -19.21 15.50 27.98
N ILE A 177 -19.24 16.36 26.95
CA ILE A 177 -20.03 17.60 26.95
C ILE A 177 -21.52 17.29 27.04
N PHE A 178 -22.01 16.32 26.25
CA PHE A 178 -23.42 15.91 26.28
C PHE A 178 -23.85 15.45 27.68
N TYR A 179 -23.06 14.59 28.33
CA TYR A 179 -23.36 14.13 29.69
C TYR A 179 -23.22 15.24 30.74
N ALA A 180 -22.28 16.19 30.56
CA ALA A 180 -22.17 17.35 31.43
C ALA A 180 -23.41 18.26 31.34
N ILE A 181 -23.94 18.49 30.13
CA ILE A 181 -25.18 19.25 29.93
C ILE A 181 -26.36 18.53 30.60
N LEU A 182 -26.50 17.22 30.39
CA LEU A 182 -27.55 16.43 31.07
C LEU A 182 -27.43 16.51 32.59
N TYR A 183 -26.21 16.48 33.12
CA TYR A 183 -25.95 16.62 34.55
C TYR A 183 -26.38 18.00 35.07
N LEU A 184 -26.05 19.08 34.35
CA LEU A 184 -26.45 20.45 34.72
C LEU A 184 -27.97 20.63 34.69
N ILE A 185 -28.65 20.14 33.65
CA ILE A 185 -30.12 20.18 33.56
C ILE A 185 -30.76 19.38 34.70
N LYS A 186 -30.22 18.18 35.02
CA LYS A 186 -30.69 17.37 36.14
C LYS A 186 -30.45 18.05 37.49
N ARG A 187 -29.33 18.76 37.65
CA ARG A 187 -29.02 19.52 38.87
C ARG A 187 -30.00 20.68 39.05
N ASP A 188 -30.22 21.47 38.01
CA ASP A 188 -31.07 22.65 38.05
C ASP A 188 -32.55 22.28 38.26
N THR A 189 -33.04 21.24 37.58
CA THR A 189 -34.39 20.68 37.84
C THR A 189 -34.54 20.17 39.27
N ASN A 190 -33.52 19.54 39.84
CA ASN A 190 -33.54 19.13 41.25
C ASN A 190 -33.50 20.31 42.23
N LEU A 191 -32.78 21.39 41.91
CA LEU A 191 -32.76 22.62 42.71
C LEU A 191 -34.11 23.33 42.67
N LEU A 192 -34.72 23.48 41.49
CA LEU A 192 -36.08 24.00 41.31
C LEU A 192 -37.12 23.16 42.09
N ARG A 193 -37.02 21.82 42.03
CA ARG A 193 -37.90 20.92 42.79
C ARG A 193 -37.75 21.06 44.30
N LYS A 194 -36.52 21.25 44.80
CA LYS A 194 -36.26 21.53 46.23
C LYS A 194 -36.72 22.92 46.64
N GLY A 195 -36.59 23.93 45.77
CA GLY A 195 -37.07 25.29 45.98
C GLY A 195 -38.60 25.39 46.06
N LEU A 196 -39.31 24.73 45.14
CA LEU A 196 -40.77 24.65 45.14
C LEU A 196 -41.33 23.94 46.38
N ARG A 197 -40.68 22.86 46.85
CA ARG A 197 -41.05 22.20 48.12
C ARG A 197 -40.87 23.09 49.35
N ARG A 198 -39.88 24.00 49.34
CA ARG A 198 -39.69 24.98 50.44
C ARG A 198 -40.68 26.14 50.36
N ALA A 199 -41.08 26.56 49.16
CA ALA A 199 -42.10 27.60 48.98
C ALA A 199 -43.51 27.13 49.38
N SER A 200 -43.81 25.83 49.19
CA SER A 200 -45.07 25.20 49.62
C SER A 200 -45.27 25.13 51.14
N PHE A 201 -44.24 25.39 51.95
CA PHE A 201 -44.28 25.29 53.42
C PHE A 201 -44.33 26.64 54.14
N ARG A 202 -44.57 27.76 53.44
CA ARG A 202 -44.81 29.04 54.13
C ARG A 202 -46.26 29.09 54.67
N PRO A 203 -46.47 29.25 55.99
CA PRO A 203 -47.80 29.44 56.54
C PRO A 203 -48.35 30.82 56.15
N PRO A 204 -49.68 30.97 56.05
CA PRO A 204 -50.31 32.25 55.71
C PRO A 204 -50.01 33.29 56.81
N CYS A 205 -49.57 34.49 56.40
CA CYS A 205 -49.45 35.64 57.29
C CYS A 205 -50.82 35.95 57.90
N LYS A 206 -50.92 35.85 59.23
CA LYS A 206 -52.07 36.39 59.97
C LYS A 206 -51.97 37.92 59.96
N VAL A 207 -52.94 38.56 59.32
CA VAL A 207 -53.18 40.00 59.41
C VAL A 207 -53.73 40.28 60.82
N GLN A 208 -53.02 41.07 61.62
CA GLN A 208 -53.56 41.64 62.86
C GLN A 208 -54.59 42.72 62.47
N LYS A 209 -55.82 42.57 62.95
CA LYS A 209 -56.80 43.67 63.03
C LYS A 209 -56.85 44.12 64.49
N GLU A 210 -56.61 45.41 64.70
CA GLU A 210 -56.98 46.16 65.90
C GLU A 210 -58.50 46.33 66.00
#